data_AF-A0A9D3MEE0-F1
#
_entry.id   AF-A0A9D3MEE0-F1
#
_cell.length_a   1.000
_cell.length_b   1.000
_cell.length_c   1.000
_cell.angle_alpha   90.00
_cell.angle_beta   90.00
_cell.angle_gamma   90.00
#
_symmetry.space_group_name_H-M   'P 1'
#
loop_
_entity.id
_entity.type
_entity.pdbx_description
1 polymer ?
#
loop_
_entity_poly.entity_id
_entity_poly.type
_entity_poly.pdbx_seq_one_letter_code
_entity_poly.pdbx_strand_id
1 'polypeptide(L)'
;MTDEQRLKELQRGLQLLQIVAAILLIVHSAMGGPISGLPALTERLKKMTSVLLEGMHSQNFNMPEALEGVSAQICSELNKSLTERDYPALPPELQATLRGQICSVTQEDNPVSSLIEERVQLYFKSFLAMPSSHLTAPPTPGGLAMIQPELAALAASFVSMVNFNKQVYMPFYVGILKSLLFSVEPQSSPREAPAAQVNPQ
;
A
#
# COMPACT_ATOMS: atom_id res chain seq x y z
N MET A 1 11.47 6.30 -19.24
CA MET A 1 10.96 6.21 -17.86
C MET A 1 11.72 5.11 -17.14
N THR A 2 12.36 5.40 -16.01
CA THR A 2 13.13 4.42 -15.24
C THR A 2 12.22 3.63 -14.29
N ASP A 3 12.65 2.45 -13.84
CA ASP A 3 11.91 1.66 -12.84
C ASP A 3 11.75 2.43 -11.51
N GLU A 4 12.72 3.28 -11.16
CA GLU A 4 12.61 4.18 -10.01
C GLU A 4 11.41 5.13 -10.13
N GLN A 5 11.22 5.74 -11.30
CA GLN A 5 10.10 6.64 -11.53
C GLN A 5 8.76 5.89 -11.46
N ARG A 6 8.69 4.70 -12.06
CA ARG A 6 7.49 3.83 -11.99
C ARG A 6 7.16 3.45 -10.55
N LEU A 7 8.16 3.10 -9.76
CA LEU A 7 7.98 2.78 -8.34
C LEU A 7 7.50 3.99 -7.54
N LYS A 8 8.07 5.18 -7.80
CA LYS A 8 7.62 6.43 -7.16
C LYS A 8 6.16 6.75 -7.48
N GLU A 9 5.73 6.55 -8.72
CA GLU A 9 4.33 6.75 -9.12
C GLU A 9 3.38 5.76 -8.43
N LEU A 10 3.77 4.48 -8.36
CA LEU A 10 3.01 3.47 -7.60
C LEU A 10 2.93 3.81 -6.11
N GLN A 11 4.04 4.26 -5.50
CA GLN A 11 4.07 4.66 -4.10
C GLN A 11 3.12 5.84 -3.84
N ARG A 12 3.12 6.85 -4.71
CA ARG A 12 2.21 7.99 -4.61
C ARG A 12 0.75 7.55 -4.70
N GLY A 13 0.42 6.71 -5.67
CA GLY A 13 -0.93 6.15 -5.81
C GLY A 13 -1.35 5.35 -4.57
N LEU A 14 -0.43 4.57 -3.99
CA LEU A 14 -0.69 3.79 -2.79
C LEU A 14 -0.98 4.67 -1.58
N GLN A 15 -0.18 5.71 -1.37
CA GLN A 15 -0.38 6.65 -0.25
C GLN A 15 -1.73 7.36 -0.33
N LEU A 16 -2.16 7.77 -1.53
CA LEU A 16 -3.50 8.34 -1.74
C LEU A 16 -4.59 7.32 -1.38
N LEU A 17 -4.49 6.09 -1.89
CA LEU A 17 -5.46 5.04 -1.59
C LEU A 17 -5.52 4.70 -0.09
N GLN A 18 -4.41 4.72 0.61
CA GLN A 18 -4.36 4.49 2.06
C GLN A 18 -5.13 5.56 2.82
N ILE A 19 -4.93 6.85 2.51
CA ILE A 19 -5.68 7.94 3.15
C ILE A 19 -7.18 7.84 2.84
N VAL A 20 -7.53 7.59 1.57
CA VAL A 20 -8.92 7.39 1.15
C VAL A 20 -9.56 6.22 1.90
N ALA A 21 -8.88 5.08 2.02
CA ALA A 21 -9.38 3.92 2.76
C ALA A 21 -9.56 4.22 4.25
N ALA A 22 -8.60 4.93 4.87
CA ALA A 22 -8.70 5.32 6.27
C ALA A 22 -9.90 6.25 6.52
N ILE A 23 -10.11 7.25 5.67
CA ILE A 23 -11.24 8.18 5.74
C ILE A 23 -12.57 7.43 5.55
N LEU A 24 -12.66 6.57 4.54
CA LEU A 24 -13.88 5.78 4.32
C LEU A 24 -14.15 4.83 5.50
N LEU A 25 -13.12 4.25 6.11
CA LEU A 25 -13.26 3.40 7.29
C LEU A 25 -13.77 4.18 8.50
N ILE A 26 -13.24 5.39 8.76
CA ILE A 26 -13.73 6.31 9.79
C ILE A 26 -15.22 6.58 9.58
N VAL A 27 -15.61 6.98 8.37
CA VAL A 27 -17.01 7.30 8.04
C VAL A 27 -17.93 6.10 8.27
N HIS A 28 -17.58 4.90 7.77
CA HIS A 28 -18.41 3.71 7.96
C HIS A 28 -18.50 3.29 9.43
N SER A 29 -17.41 3.44 10.19
CA SER A 29 -17.38 3.11 11.62
C SER A 29 -18.25 4.05 12.46
N ALA A 30 -18.28 5.35 12.13
CA ALA A 30 -19.05 6.35 12.85
C ALA A 30 -20.55 6.30 12.54
N MET A 31 -20.89 5.93 11.30
CA MET A 31 -22.26 6.02 10.81
C MET A 31 -23.05 4.72 10.95
N GLY A 32 -22.40 3.55 10.99
CA GLY A 32 -23.09 2.27 11.17
C GLY A 32 -24.10 1.92 10.05
N GLY A 33 -25.25 1.36 10.44
CA GLY A 33 -26.28 0.81 9.55
C GLY A 33 -26.87 1.75 8.49
N PRO A 34 -27.21 3.03 8.81
CA PRO A 34 -27.82 3.97 7.86
C PRO A 34 -27.07 4.17 6.54
N ILE A 35 -25.75 4.00 6.53
CA ILE A 35 -24.95 4.14 5.29
C ILE A 35 -24.22 2.87 4.84
N SER A 36 -24.12 1.84 5.69
CA SER A 36 -23.36 0.62 5.38
C SER A 36 -23.90 -0.16 4.16
N GLY A 37 -25.15 0.08 3.74
CA GLY A 37 -25.75 -0.56 2.57
C GLY A 37 -25.65 0.22 1.26
N LEU A 38 -24.85 1.29 1.18
CA LEU A 38 -24.95 2.31 0.12
C LEU A 38 -23.70 2.42 -0.76
N PRO A 39 -23.49 1.46 -1.68
CA PRO A 39 -22.30 1.46 -2.52
C PRO A 39 -22.15 2.75 -3.35
N ALA A 40 -23.26 3.35 -3.80
CA ALA A 40 -23.23 4.60 -4.54
C ALA A 40 -22.74 5.80 -3.71
N LEU A 41 -23.07 5.85 -2.41
CA LEU A 41 -22.58 6.89 -1.51
C LEU A 41 -21.09 6.68 -1.24
N THR A 42 -20.68 5.46 -0.90
CA THR A 42 -19.28 5.10 -0.68
C THR A 42 -18.42 5.45 -1.89
N GLU A 43 -18.89 5.14 -3.10
CA GLU A 43 -18.18 5.48 -4.34
C GLU A 43 -18.07 7.00 -4.55
N ARG A 44 -19.13 7.76 -4.22
CA ARG A 44 -19.11 9.23 -4.29
C ARG A 44 -18.11 9.82 -3.31
N LEU A 45 -18.12 9.39 -2.05
CA LEU A 45 -17.18 9.82 -1.03
C LEU A 45 -15.75 9.48 -1.41
N LYS A 46 -15.51 8.28 -1.96
CA LYS A 46 -14.19 7.85 -2.47
C LYS A 46 -13.69 8.81 -3.54
N LYS A 47 -14.46 9.02 -4.62
CA LYS A 47 -14.08 9.89 -5.74
C LYS A 47 -13.79 11.31 -5.29
N MET A 48 -14.69 11.87 -4.49
CA MET A 48 -14.57 13.21 -3.95
C MET A 48 -13.31 13.38 -3.10
N THR A 49 -13.04 12.43 -2.19
CA THR A 49 -11.84 12.43 -1.36
C THR A 49 -10.58 12.33 -2.22
N SER A 50 -10.56 11.44 -3.22
CA SER A 50 -9.44 11.29 -4.14
C SER A 50 -9.14 12.58 -4.92
N VAL A 51 -10.17 13.28 -5.38
CA VAL A 51 -10.03 14.56 -6.11
C VAL A 51 -9.50 15.66 -5.21
N LEU A 52 -10.02 15.78 -3.98
CA LEU A 52 -9.56 16.81 -3.04
C LEU A 52 -8.12 16.57 -2.54
N LEU A 53 -7.64 15.32 -2.61
CA LEU A 53 -6.27 14.94 -2.27
C LEU A 53 -5.38 14.77 -3.50
N GLU A 54 -5.87 15.13 -4.69
CA GLU A 54 -5.08 15.06 -5.90
C GLU A 54 -3.87 16.00 -5.81
N GLY A 55 -2.70 15.49 -6.16
CA GLY A 55 -1.45 16.26 -6.08
C GLY A 55 -0.89 16.40 -4.67
N MET A 56 -1.33 15.60 -3.69
CA MET A 56 -0.84 15.63 -2.29
C MET A 56 0.68 15.48 -2.12
N HIS A 57 1.39 14.97 -3.14
CA HIS A 57 2.86 14.87 -3.14
C HIS A 57 3.58 16.10 -3.71
N SER A 58 2.84 17.16 -4.04
CA SER A 58 3.38 18.43 -4.52
C SER A 58 3.88 19.27 -3.36
N GLN A 59 4.97 20.01 -3.56
CA GLN A 59 5.59 20.83 -2.49
C GLN A 59 4.65 21.91 -1.92
N ASN A 60 3.71 22.39 -2.74
CA ASN A 60 2.79 23.46 -2.37
C ASN A 60 1.46 22.93 -1.83
N PHE A 61 1.33 21.61 -1.61
CA PHE A 61 0.08 21.03 -1.16
C PHE A 61 -0.12 21.26 0.35
N ASN A 62 -1.21 21.92 0.71
CA ASN A 62 -1.57 22.15 2.10
C ASN A 62 -2.42 20.99 2.65
N MET A 63 -1.75 19.98 3.22
CA MET A 63 -2.43 18.77 3.71
C MET A 63 -3.49 19.05 4.79
N PRO A 64 -3.21 19.86 5.84
CA PRO A 64 -4.24 20.23 6.81
C PRO A 64 -5.48 20.88 6.19
N GLU A 65 -5.30 21.85 5.31
CA GLU A 65 -6.43 22.53 4.64
C GLU A 65 -7.22 21.59 3.73
N ALA A 66 -6.54 20.70 3.02
CA ALA A 66 -7.19 19.70 2.18
C ALA A 66 -8.04 18.72 3.02
N LEU A 67 -7.51 18.21 4.13
CA LEU A 67 -8.25 17.33 5.04
C LEU A 67 -9.44 18.03 5.69
N GLU A 68 -9.29 19.31 6.02
CA GLU A 68 -10.38 20.16 6.50
C GLU A 68 -11.50 20.26 5.46
N GLY A 69 -11.15 20.56 4.20
CA GLY A 69 -12.10 20.57 3.08
C GLY A 69 -12.77 19.21 2.84
N VAL A 70 -12.00 18.13 2.88
CA VAL A 70 -12.52 16.75 2.79
C VAL A 70 -13.52 16.47 3.90
N SER A 71 -13.20 16.83 5.15
CA SER A 71 -14.06 16.59 6.29
C SER A 71 -15.41 17.33 6.17
N ALA A 72 -15.38 18.60 5.75
CA ALA A 72 -16.57 19.41 5.55
C ALA A 72 -17.44 18.84 4.43
N GLN A 73 -16.83 18.47 3.31
CA GLN A 73 -17.55 17.91 2.16
C GLN A 73 -18.15 16.54 2.48
N ILE A 74 -17.45 15.68 3.22
CA ILE A 74 -17.98 14.40 3.71
C ILE A 74 -19.22 14.64 4.58
N CYS A 75 -19.16 15.55 5.55
CA CYS A 75 -20.30 15.83 6.41
C CYS A 75 -21.50 16.36 5.61
N SER A 76 -21.25 17.20 4.61
CA SER A 76 -22.29 17.70 3.69
C SER A 76 -22.95 16.58 2.90
N GLU A 77 -22.17 15.70 2.26
CA GLU A 77 -22.69 14.58 1.47
C GLU A 77 -23.42 13.53 2.33
N LEU A 78 -22.95 13.29 3.56
CA LEU A 78 -23.64 12.44 4.52
C LEU A 78 -25.00 13.03 4.91
N ASN A 79 -25.05 14.31 5.31
CA ASN A 79 -26.30 14.99 5.67
C ASN A 79 -27.30 15.03 4.51
N LYS A 80 -26.82 15.30 3.29
CA LYS A 80 -27.65 15.21 2.09
C LYS A 80 -28.24 13.81 1.92
N SER A 81 -27.40 12.77 2.00
CA SER A 81 -27.83 11.38 1.83
C SER A 81 -28.81 10.91 2.90
N LEU A 82 -28.67 11.38 4.15
CA LEU A 82 -29.60 11.12 5.24
C LEU A 82 -30.95 11.81 4.98
N THR A 83 -30.92 13.09 4.61
CA THR A 83 -32.12 13.89 4.36
C THR A 83 -32.93 13.39 3.18
N GLU A 84 -32.27 12.95 2.10
CA GLU A 84 -32.91 12.32 0.92
C GLU A 84 -33.68 11.02 1.26
N ARG A 85 -33.57 10.52 2.50
CA ARG A 85 -34.12 9.25 2.96
C ARG A 85 -34.85 9.38 4.28
N ASP A 86 -35.23 10.60 4.61
CA ASP A 86 -36.00 10.93 5.81
C ASP A 86 -35.30 10.55 7.13
N TYR A 87 -33.97 10.42 7.12
CA TYR A 87 -33.17 10.32 8.35
C TYR A 87 -32.83 11.72 8.88
N PRO A 88 -32.69 11.87 10.22
CA PRO A 88 -32.21 13.12 10.79
C PRO A 88 -30.78 13.41 10.32
N ALA A 89 -30.45 14.70 10.22
CA ALA A 89 -29.09 15.13 10.00
C ALA A 89 -28.15 14.66 11.12
N LEU A 90 -26.85 14.62 10.81
CA LEU A 90 -25.80 14.31 11.75
C LEU A 90 -25.88 15.23 12.98
N PRO A 91 -25.83 14.67 14.20
CA PRO A 91 -25.67 15.46 15.40
C PRO A 91 -24.39 16.31 15.32
N PRO A 92 -24.39 17.57 15.80
CA PRO A 92 -23.21 18.44 15.76
C PRO A 92 -21.97 17.82 16.42
N GLU A 93 -22.15 17.07 17.50
CA GLU A 93 -21.07 16.36 18.21
C GLU A 93 -20.44 15.26 17.36
N LEU A 94 -21.26 14.49 16.63
CA LEU A 94 -20.80 13.46 15.71
C LEU A 94 -20.07 14.08 14.52
N GLN A 95 -20.57 15.21 14.02
CA GLN A 95 -19.93 15.96 12.94
C GLN A 95 -18.55 16.49 13.36
N ALA A 96 -18.44 17.06 14.56
CA ALA A 96 -17.17 17.52 15.12
C ALA A 96 -16.19 16.37 15.33
N THR A 97 -16.68 15.22 15.81
CA THR A 97 -15.87 14.01 16.00
C THR A 97 -15.34 13.48 14.68
N LEU A 98 -16.20 13.33 13.67
CA LEU A 98 -15.83 12.90 12.31
C LEU A 98 -14.77 13.81 11.71
N ARG A 99 -14.95 15.13 11.84
CA ARG A 99 -13.99 16.12 11.37
C ARG A 99 -12.63 15.98 12.05
N GLY A 100 -12.61 15.86 13.38
CA GLY A 100 -11.38 15.65 14.14
C GLY A 100 -10.65 14.38 13.72
N GLN A 101 -11.38 13.27 13.57
CA GLN A 101 -10.79 12.00 13.13
C GLN A 101 -10.22 12.07 11.71
N ILE A 102 -10.95 12.65 10.76
CA ILE A 102 -10.48 12.83 9.38
C ILE A 102 -9.23 13.71 9.33
N CYS A 103 -9.21 14.83 10.05
CA CYS A 103 -8.06 15.74 10.05
C CYS A 103 -6.82 15.15 10.74
N SER A 104 -7.00 14.14 11.60
CA SER A 104 -5.90 13.44 12.26
C SER A 104 -5.30 12.28 11.43
N VAL A 105 -5.85 11.96 10.25
CA VAL A 105 -5.49 10.73 9.50
C VAL A 105 -4.03 10.68 9.05
N THR A 106 -3.36 11.83 8.91
CA THR A 106 -1.94 11.89 8.53
C THR A 106 -0.99 12.01 9.72
N GLN A 107 -1.49 11.96 10.95
CA GLN A 107 -0.65 11.97 12.14
C GLN A 107 0.08 10.63 12.29
N GLU A 108 1.33 10.69 12.76
CA GLU A 108 2.26 9.54 12.83
C GLU A 108 1.72 8.36 13.66
N ASP A 109 0.96 8.66 14.72
CA ASP A 109 0.37 7.65 15.62
C ASP A 109 -1.13 7.42 15.40
N ASN A 110 -1.66 7.73 14.21
CA ASN A 110 -3.08 7.52 13.94
C ASN A 110 -3.40 6.00 13.83
N PRO A 111 -4.23 5.43 14.73
CA PRO A 111 -4.46 3.99 14.77
C PRO A 111 -5.20 3.46 13.54
N VAL A 112 -6.02 4.29 12.90
CA VAL A 112 -6.72 3.89 11.67
C VAL A 112 -5.72 3.82 10.52
N SER A 113 -4.83 4.80 10.40
CA SER A 113 -3.81 4.82 9.36
C SER A 113 -2.81 3.67 9.52
N SER A 114 -2.33 3.40 10.73
CA SER A 114 -1.46 2.25 11.00
C SER A 114 -2.15 0.92 10.66
N LEU A 115 -3.43 0.77 10.99
CA LEU A 115 -4.21 -0.42 10.66
C LEU A 115 -4.36 -0.61 9.14
N ILE A 116 -4.64 0.47 8.41
CA ILE A 116 -4.73 0.43 6.94
C ILE A 116 -3.39 0.08 6.34
N GLU A 117 -2.29 0.67 6.83
CA GLU A 117 -0.94 0.37 6.38
C GLU A 117 -0.60 -1.11 6.54
N GLU A 118 -0.80 -1.67 7.73
CA GLU A 118 -0.54 -3.08 8.02
C GLU A 118 -1.34 -3.99 7.07
N ARG A 119 -2.63 -3.71 6.87
CA ARG A 119 -3.50 -4.49 5.98
C ARG A 119 -3.05 -4.41 4.51
N VAL A 120 -2.63 -3.24 4.05
CA VAL A 120 -2.08 -3.04 2.70
C VAL A 120 -0.77 -3.82 2.54
N GLN A 121 0.12 -3.77 3.52
CA GLN A 121 1.37 -4.54 3.50
C GLN A 121 1.10 -6.04 3.43
N LEU A 122 0.15 -6.56 4.24
CA LEU A 122 -0.26 -7.97 4.19
C LEU A 122 -0.85 -8.34 2.82
N TYR A 123 -1.66 -7.46 2.24
CA TYR A 123 -2.26 -7.67 0.93
C TYR A 123 -1.19 -7.76 -0.18
N PHE A 124 -0.21 -6.86 -0.16
CA PHE A 124 0.90 -6.86 -1.13
C PHE A 124 1.83 -8.06 -0.95
N LYS A 125 2.12 -8.47 0.29
CA LYS A 125 2.87 -9.70 0.58
C LYS A 125 2.15 -10.93 0.00
N SER A 126 0.83 -10.98 0.13
CA SER A 126 0.01 -12.07 -0.41
C SER A 126 0.11 -12.13 -1.93
N PHE A 127 0.01 -10.98 -2.60
CA PHE A 127 0.21 -10.86 -4.05
C PHE A 127 1.59 -11.34 -4.52
N LEU A 128 2.66 -10.97 -3.81
CA LEU A 128 4.03 -11.40 -4.13
C LEU A 128 4.28 -12.89 -3.92
N ALA A 129 3.55 -13.52 -3.01
CA ALA A 129 3.65 -14.94 -2.71
C ALA A 129 2.86 -15.82 -3.70
N MET A 130 1.94 -15.24 -4.48
CA MET A 130 1.17 -16.01 -5.46
C MET A 130 2.03 -16.43 -6.65
N PRO A 131 1.90 -17.68 -7.13
CA PRO A 131 2.50 -18.10 -8.39
C PRO A 131 2.00 -17.25 -9.56
N SER A 132 2.85 -17.01 -10.57
CA SER A 132 2.48 -16.24 -11.76
C SER A 132 1.34 -16.86 -12.61
N SER A 133 0.96 -18.11 -12.33
CA SER A 133 -0.17 -18.81 -12.95
C SER A 133 -1.52 -18.55 -12.27
N HIS A 134 -1.55 -17.83 -11.15
CA HIS A 134 -2.79 -17.55 -10.42
C HIS A 134 -3.54 -16.37 -11.05
N LEU A 135 -4.75 -16.63 -11.55
CA LEU A 135 -5.59 -15.63 -12.22
C LEU A 135 -6.46 -14.81 -11.25
N THR A 136 -6.55 -15.22 -9.99
CA THR A 136 -7.46 -14.63 -8.99
C THR A 136 -6.67 -13.83 -7.97
N ALA A 137 -7.11 -12.59 -7.72
CA ALA A 137 -6.54 -11.74 -6.67
C ALA A 137 -6.73 -12.39 -5.28
N PRO A 138 -5.79 -12.18 -4.33
CA PRO A 138 -5.95 -12.65 -2.97
C PRO A 138 -7.18 -12.00 -2.31
N PRO A 139 -7.78 -12.67 -1.30
CA PRO A 139 -8.89 -12.12 -0.56
C PRO A 139 -8.50 -10.77 0.07
N THR A 140 -9.40 -9.80 -0.02
CA THR A 140 -9.15 -8.45 0.46
C THR A 140 -9.43 -8.36 1.97
N PRO A 141 -8.48 -7.88 2.79
CA PRO A 141 -8.72 -7.63 4.21
C PRO A 141 -9.89 -6.66 4.45
N GLY A 142 -10.59 -6.84 5.57
CA GLY A 142 -11.65 -5.92 5.98
C GLY A 142 -11.18 -4.46 6.02
N GLY A 143 -12.06 -3.51 5.67
CA GLY A 143 -11.72 -2.09 5.57
C GLY A 143 -11.01 -1.67 4.26
N LEU A 144 -10.43 -2.62 3.50
CA LEU A 144 -9.86 -2.33 2.17
C LEU A 144 -10.84 -2.62 1.02
N ALA A 145 -11.96 -3.29 1.31
CA ALA A 145 -12.95 -3.67 0.28
C ALA A 145 -13.45 -2.48 -0.56
N MET A 146 -13.55 -1.29 0.04
CA MET A 146 -14.04 -0.08 -0.63
C MET A 146 -13.09 0.46 -1.70
N ILE A 147 -11.81 0.09 -1.62
CA ILE A 147 -10.76 0.48 -2.56
C ILE A 147 -10.14 -0.74 -3.28
N GLN A 148 -10.77 -1.92 -3.17
CA GLN A 148 -10.21 -3.16 -3.68
C GLN A 148 -9.85 -3.08 -5.17
N PRO A 149 -10.71 -2.59 -6.08
CA PRO A 149 -10.38 -2.56 -7.50
C PRO A 149 -9.12 -1.75 -7.79
N GLU A 150 -8.99 -0.57 -7.20
CA GLU A 150 -7.85 0.32 -7.37
C GLU A 150 -6.58 -0.26 -6.73
N LEU A 151 -6.71 -0.82 -5.53
CA LEU A 151 -5.60 -1.43 -4.81
C LEU A 151 -5.08 -2.68 -5.53
N ALA A 152 -5.97 -3.50 -6.07
CA ALA A 152 -5.60 -4.69 -6.84
C ALA A 152 -4.88 -4.33 -8.14
N ALA A 153 -5.34 -3.29 -8.85
CA ALA A 153 -4.66 -2.79 -10.04
C ALA A 153 -3.25 -2.29 -9.72
N LEU A 154 -3.10 -1.50 -8.64
CA LEU A 154 -1.80 -1.01 -8.18
C LEU A 154 -0.87 -2.15 -7.76
N ALA A 155 -1.39 -3.12 -7.00
CA ALA A 155 -0.65 -4.31 -6.59
C ALA A 155 -0.19 -5.14 -7.79
N ALA A 156 -1.04 -5.34 -8.80
CA ALA A 156 -0.68 -6.05 -10.02
C ALA A 156 0.46 -5.35 -10.78
N SER A 157 0.42 -4.02 -10.91
CA SER A 157 1.50 -3.24 -11.50
C SER A 157 2.81 -3.36 -10.71
N PHE A 158 2.74 -3.30 -9.38
CA PHE A 158 3.88 -3.49 -8.50
C PHE A 158 4.50 -4.89 -8.63
N VAL A 159 3.69 -5.95 -8.58
CA VAL A 159 4.13 -7.34 -8.73
C VAL A 159 4.77 -7.57 -10.10
N SER A 160 4.19 -7.03 -11.16
CA SER A 160 4.75 -7.12 -12.51
C SER A 160 6.16 -6.53 -12.58
N MET A 161 6.36 -5.36 -11.98
CA MET A 161 7.66 -4.70 -11.89
C MET A 161 8.67 -5.52 -11.07
N VAL A 162 8.26 -6.07 -9.92
CA VAL A 162 9.10 -6.94 -9.08
C VAL A 162 9.47 -8.22 -9.82
N ASN A 163 8.54 -8.85 -10.52
CA ASN A 163 8.78 -10.09 -11.26
C ASN A 163 9.72 -9.87 -12.44
N PHE A 164 9.58 -8.76 -13.16
CA PHE A 164 10.53 -8.38 -14.21
C PHE A 164 11.94 -8.18 -13.63
N ASN A 165 12.06 -7.46 -12.50
CA ASN A 165 13.34 -7.28 -11.82
C ASN A 165 13.94 -8.62 -11.37
N LYS A 166 13.14 -9.53 -10.82
CA LYS A 166 13.58 -10.89 -10.50
C LYS A 166 14.07 -11.62 -11.76
N GLN A 167 13.33 -11.59 -12.85
CA GLN A 167 13.69 -12.30 -14.08
C GLN A 167 15.05 -11.84 -14.64
N VAL A 168 15.30 -10.52 -14.62
CA VAL A 168 16.54 -9.94 -15.14
C VAL A 168 17.72 -10.16 -14.19
N TYR A 169 17.51 -9.94 -12.88
CA TYR A 169 18.61 -9.84 -11.92
C TYR A 169 18.84 -11.09 -11.06
N MET A 170 17.92 -12.05 -11.02
CA MET A 170 18.06 -13.29 -10.23
C MET A 170 19.35 -14.07 -10.54
N PRO A 171 19.83 -14.21 -11.80
CA PRO A 171 21.09 -14.90 -12.06
C PRO A 171 22.29 -14.30 -11.30
N PHE A 172 22.33 -12.97 -11.15
CA PHE A 172 23.37 -12.27 -10.41
C PHE A 172 23.22 -12.48 -8.90
N TYR A 173 21.99 -12.34 -8.37
CA TYR A 173 21.71 -12.60 -6.96
C TYR A 173 22.03 -14.04 -6.57
N VAL A 174 21.70 -15.01 -7.41
CA VAL A 174 22.03 -16.43 -7.19
C VAL A 174 23.54 -16.64 -7.17
N GLY A 175 24.31 -15.96 -8.00
CA GLY A 175 25.79 -16.02 -7.97
C GLY A 175 26.35 -15.54 -6.63
N ILE A 176 25.87 -14.39 -6.15
CA ILE A 176 26.27 -13.82 -4.85
C ILE A 176 25.87 -14.76 -3.71
N LEU A 177 24.62 -15.21 -3.69
CA LEU A 177 24.10 -16.12 -2.67
C LEU A 177 24.88 -17.44 -2.65
N LYS A 178 25.21 -18.01 -3.82
CA LYS A 178 26.02 -19.23 -3.89
C LYS A 178 27.42 -19.02 -3.34
N SER A 179 28.05 -17.89 -3.65
CA SER A 179 29.35 -17.53 -3.07
C SER A 179 29.28 -17.43 -1.55
N LEU A 180 28.28 -16.74 -1.01
CA LEU A 180 28.14 -16.56 0.45
C LEU A 180 27.75 -17.84 1.20
N LEU A 181 26.87 -18.66 0.62
CA LEU A 181 26.33 -19.87 1.26
C LEU A 181 27.20 -21.11 1.02
N PHE A 182 27.95 -21.14 -0.08
CA PHE A 182 28.70 -22.32 -0.52
C PHE A 182 30.15 -22.00 -0.93
N SER A 183 30.78 -20.96 -0.37
CA SER A 183 32.23 -20.76 -0.52
C SER A 183 32.96 -22.04 -0.14
N VAL A 184 33.35 -22.81 -1.14
CA VAL A 184 34.35 -23.86 -1.03
C VAL A 184 35.68 -23.13 -0.99
N GLU A 185 36.39 -23.19 0.14
CA GLU A 185 37.79 -22.78 0.17
C GLU A 185 38.53 -23.48 -0.98
N PRO A 186 39.31 -22.77 -1.81
CA PRO A 186 40.12 -23.45 -2.81
C PRO A 186 41.05 -24.40 -2.07
N GLN A 187 40.90 -25.71 -2.32
CA GLN A 187 41.81 -26.71 -1.77
C GLN A 187 43.24 -26.29 -2.08
N SER A 188 44.00 -26.00 -1.02
CA SER A 188 45.44 -25.85 -1.10
C SER A 188 46.00 -27.12 -1.75
N SER A 189 46.56 -26.97 -2.95
CA SER A 189 47.25 -28.04 -3.67
C SER A 189 48.33 -28.63 -2.75
N PRO A 190 48.52 -29.97 -2.69
CA PRO A 190 49.62 -30.53 -1.92
C PRO A 190 50.94 -30.02 -2.51
N ARG A 191 51.76 -29.37 -1.68
CA ARG A 191 53.17 -29.12 -1.98
C ARG A 191 53.86 -30.47 -2.20
N GLU A 192 54.10 -30.85 -3.45
CA GLU A 192 55.09 -31.89 -3.75
C GLU A 192 56.48 -31.34 -3.42
N ALA A 193 57.12 -31.99 -2.45
CA ALA A 193 58.47 -31.69 -2.00
C ALA A 193 59.51 -32.00 -3.10
N PRO A 194 60.67 -31.30 -3.12
CA PRO A 194 61.66 -31.51 -4.17
C PRO A 194 62.34 -32.87 -3.99
N ALA A 195 62.45 -33.62 -5.09
CA ALA A 195 63.13 -34.90 -5.16
C ALA A 195 64.61 -34.76 -4.76
N ALA A 196 65.04 -35.56 -3.79
CA ALA A 196 66.44 -35.70 -3.42
C ALA A 196 67.24 -36.30 -4.59
N GLN A 197 68.25 -35.57 -5.06
CA GLN A 197 69.25 -36.09 -5.98
C GLN A 197 70.10 -37.13 -5.24
N VAL A 198 69.97 -38.39 -5.64
CA VAL A 198 70.95 -39.44 -5.37
C VAL A 198 71.87 -39.51 -6.58
N ASN A 199 73.15 -39.18 -6.40
CA ASN A 199 74.17 -39.41 -7.41
C ASN A 199 75.13 -40.51 -6.89
N PRO A 200 75.34 -41.62 -7.63
CA PRO A 200 76.41 -42.54 -7.33
C PRO A 200 77.66 -42.24 -8.19
N GLN A 201 78.78 -42.13 -7.46
CA GLN A 201 80.21 -42.23 -7.84
C GLN A 201 80.74 -41.45 -9.04
#